data_AF-A0A094HG75-F1
#
_entry.id   AF-A0A094HG75-F1
#
_cell.length_a   1.000
_cell.length_b   1.000
_cell.length_c   1.000
_cell.angle_alpha   90.00
_cell.angle_beta   90.00
_cell.angle_gamma   90.00
#
_symmetry.space_group_name_H-M   'P 1'
#
loop_
_entity.id
_entity.type
_entity.pdbx_description
1 polymer ?
#
loop_
_entity_poly.entity_id
_entity_poly.type
_entity_poly.pdbx_seq_one_letter_code
_entity_poly.pdbx_strand_id
1 'polypeptide(L)'
;MFIVSRAVAGLGGAGLINGAITIISTCIPLHKRPAYISGIMGLSQIGVVLGPLIGGALTQYSTWRWCFYINLPIGGLVAIGLVLVQIPNSHQPRAGTILETLLTKLDIIGFAIFAPSVI
;
A
#
# COMPACT_ATOMS: atom_id res chain seq x y z
N MET A 1 11.51 19.08 2.43
CA MET A 1 11.19 18.27 1.23
C MET A 1 11.16 16.76 1.47
N PHE A 2 11.88 16.18 2.46
CA PHE A 2 11.85 14.73 2.73
C PHE A 2 10.61 14.21 3.48
N ILE A 3 10.01 15.00 4.38
CA ILE A 3 8.89 14.53 5.23
C ILE A 3 7.60 14.42 4.43
N VAL A 4 7.31 15.41 3.57
CA VAL A 4 6.11 15.42 2.74
C VAL A 4 6.13 14.26 1.75
N SER A 5 7.25 14.00 1.09
CA SER A 5 7.38 12.85 0.18
C SER A 5 7.26 11.50 0.91
N ARG A 6 7.78 11.39 2.14
CA ARG A 6 7.59 10.21 2.99
C ARG A 6 6.13 10.04 3.43
N ALA A 7 5.44 11.12 3.77
CA ALA A 7 4.02 11.09 4.11
C ALA A 7 3.18 10.63 2.90
N VAL A 8 3.46 11.16 1.71
CA VAL A 8 2.78 10.77 0.46
C VAL A 8 3.06 9.30 0.12
N ALA A 9 4.31 8.85 0.24
CA ALA A 9 4.67 7.45 0.00
C ALA A 9 4.00 6.50 1.02
N GLY A 10 3.94 6.89 2.29
CA GLY A 10 3.25 6.16 3.34
C GLY A 10 1.75 6.06 3.09
N LEU A 11 1.10 7.18 2.75
CA LEU A 11 -0.32 7.21 2.38
C LEU A 11 -0.61 6.33 1.16
N GLY A 12 0.23 6.41 0.12
CA GLY A 12 0.12 5.56 -1.06
C GLY A 12 0.28 4.07 -0.75
N GLY A 13 1.29 3.71 0.05
CA GLY A 13 1.53 2.32 0.46
C GLY A 13 0.37 1.74 1.28
N ALA A 14 -0.13 2.50 2.26
CA ALA A 14 -1.28 2.09 3.06
C ALA A 14 -2.55 1.96 2.20
N GLY A 15 -2.78 2.89 1.27
CA GLY A 15 -3.90 2.86 0.34
C GLY A 15 -3.87 1.68 -0.62
N LEU A 16 -2.68 1.31 -1.13
CA LEU A 16 -2.51 0.16 -2.00
C LEU A 16 -2.78 -1.17 -1.27
N ILE A 17 -2.23 -1.34 -0.07
CA ILE A 17 -2.42 -2.58 0.71
C ILE A 17 -3.89 -2.74 1.12
N ASN A 18 -4.50 -1.69 1.70
CA ASN A 18 -5.90 -1.74 2.10
C ASN A 18 -6.82 -1.88 0.88
N GLY A 19 -6.55 -1.14 -0.19
CA GLY A 19 -7.30 -1.24 -1.44
C GLY A 19 -7.27 -2.64 -2.03
N ALA A 20 -6.10 -3.30 -2.07
CA ALA A 20 -5.97 -4.67 -2.54
C ALA A 20 -6.82 -5.65 -1.71
N ILE A 21 -6.79 -5.52 -0.38
CA ILE A 21 -7.60 -6.36 0.52
C ILE A 21 -9.09 -6.09 0.32
N THR A 22 -9.51 -4.83 0.17
CA THR A 22 -10.90 -4.46 -0.11
C THR A 22 -11.39 -5.05 -1.43
N ILE A 23 -10.60 -4.95 -2.51
CA ILE A 23 -10.96 -5.51 -3.82
C ILE A 23 -11.14 -7.03 -3.72
N ILE A 24 -10.22 -7.73 -3.05
CA ILE A 24 -10.32 -9.18 -2.83
C ILE A 24 -11.57 -9.53 -2.03
N SER A 25 -11.87 -8.75 -1.00
CA SER A 25 -13.06 -8.96 -0.17
C SER A 25 -14.34 -8.84 -1.01
N THR A 26 -14.40 -7.89 -1.94
CA THR A 26 -15.59 -7.70 -2.79
C THR A 26 -15.71 -8.75 -3.90
N CYS A 27 -14.58 -9.18 -4.50
CA CYS A 27 -14.60 -10.07 -5.66
C CYS A 27 -14.57 -11.58 -5.31
N ILE A 28 -14.08 -11.96 -4.12
CA ILE A 28 -13.80 -13.38 -3.79
C ILE A 28 -14.68 -13.87 -2.62
N PRO A 29 -15.32 -15.05 -2.75
CA PRO A 29 -16.10 -15.67 -1.68
C PRO A 29 -15.22 -16.03 -0.47
N LEU A 30 -15.79 -15.94 0.74
CA LEU A 30 -15.10 -16.01 2.04
C LEU A 30 -14.10 -17.17 2.16
N HIS A 31 -14.45 -18.33 1.60
CA HIS A 31 -13.66 -19.56 1.71
C HIS A 31 -12.32 -19.52 0.96
N LYS A 32 -12.17 -18.68 -0.07
CA LYS A 32 -10.93 -18.56 -0.85
C LYS A 32 -10.09 -17.35 -0.49
N ARG A 33 -10.66 -16.36 0.20
CA ARG A 33 -9.95 -15.12 0.61
C ARG A 33 -8.61 -15.38 1.32
N PRO A 34 -8.47 -16.36 2.24
CA PRO A 34 -7.21 -16.60 2.93
C PRO A 34 -6.06 -16.97 1.97
N ALA A 35 -6.34 -17.74 0.92
CA ALA A 35 -5.34 -18.16 -0.06
C ALA A 35 -4.87 -17.01 -0.96
N TYR A 36 -5.77 -16.09 -1.33
CA TYR A 36 -5.40 -14.92 -2.12
C TYR A 36 -4.68 -13.87 -1.28
N ILE A 37 -5.13 -13.65 -0.04
CA ILE A 37 -4.46 -12.73 0.89
C ILE A 37 -3.06 -13.26 1.22
N SER A 38 -2.91 -14.55 1.51
CA SER A 38 -1.59 -15.15 1.78
C SER A 38 -0.69 -15.11 0.54
N GLY A 39 -1.24 -15.26 -0.67
CA GLY A 39 -0.49 -15.08 -1.91
C GLY A 39 0.07 -13.68 -2.09
N ILE A 40 -0.74 -12.63 -1.85
CA ILE A 40 -0.29 -11.24 -1.90
C ILE A 40 0.77 -10.95 -0.84
N MET A 41 0.55 -11.41 0.39
CA MET A 41 1.50 -11.23 1.48
C MET A 41 2.80 -12.02 1.24
N GLY A 42 2.73 -13.19 0.62
CA GLY A 42 3.91 -13.95 0.21
C GLY A 42 4.74 -13.20 -0.84
N LEU A 43 4.08 -12.64 -1.86
CA LEU A 43 4.74 -11.85 -2.88
C LEU A 43 5.39 -10.58 -2.32
N SER A 44 4.73 -9.90 -1.36
CA SER A 44 5.31 -8.72 -0.72
C SER A 44 6.59 -9.05 0.05
N GLN A 45 6.64 -10.20 0.74
CA GLN A 45 7.84 -10.65 1.44
C GLN A 45 8.99 -11.00 0.48
N ILE A 46 8.69 -11.59 -0.67
CA ILE A 46 9.71 -11.78 -1.72
C ILE A 46 10.26 -10.42 -2.17
N GLY A 47 9.40 -9.42 -2.34
CA GLY A 47 9.80 -8.04 -2.63
C GLY A 47 10.71 -7.44 -1.56
N VAL A 48 10.45 -7.70 -0.28
CA VAL A 48 11.28 -7.25 0.85
C VAL A 48 12.69 -7.85 0.79
N VAL A 49 12.82 -9.12 0.38
CA VAL A 49 14.12 -9.79 0.22
C VAL A 49 14.85 -9.32 -1.03
N LEU A 50 14.13 -9.16 -2.15
CA LEU A 50 14.71 -8.73 -3.42
C LEU A 50 15.10 -7.25 -3.41
N GLY A 51 14.43 -6.40 -2.61
CA GLY A 51 14.68 -4.96 -2.55
C GLY A 51 16.14 -4.60 -2.24
N PRO A 52 16.72 -5.08 -1.12
CA PRO A 52 18.13 -4.87 -0.79
C PRO A 52 19.08 -5.55 -1.77
N LEU A 53 18.69 -6.70 -2.35
CA LEU A 53 19.54 -7.45 -3.27
C LEU A 53 19.71 -6.69 -4.60
N ILE A 54 18.61 -6.21 -5.16
CA ILE A 54 18.58 -5.40 -6.38
C ILE A 54 19.18 -4.01 -6.08
N GLY A 55 18.82 -3.39 -4.95
CA GLY A 55 19.37 -2.09 -4.54
C GLY A 55 20.88 -2.12 -4.34
N GLY A 56 21.40 -3.16 -3.68
CA GLY A 56 22.83 -3.38 -3.45
C GLY A 56 23.61 -3.60 -4.74
N ALA A 57 23.11 -4.48 -5.61
CA ALA A 57 23.68 -4.69 -6.94
C ALA A 57 23.70 -3.39 -7.76
N LEU A 58 22.60 -2.62 -7.76
CA LEU A 58 22.53 -1.35 -8.47
C LEU A 58 23.50 -0.31 -7.93
N THR A 59 23.74 -0.25 -6.62
CA THR A 59 24.74 0.67 -6.03
C THR A 59 26.19 0.24 -6.28
N GLN A 60 26.43 -1.05 -6.51
CA GLN A 60 27.76 -1.60 -6.72
C GLN A 60 28.19 -1.56 -8.20
N TYR A 61 27.24 -1.70 -9.13
CA TYR A 61 27.51 -1.69 -10.58
C TYR A 61 27.03 -0.41 -11.29
N SER A 62 26.21 0.44 -10.65
CA SER A 62 25.66 1.67 -11.25
C SER A 62 25.58 2.83 -10.24
N THR A 63 25.15 4.01 -10.70
CA THR A 63 24.94 5.18 -9.85
C THR A 63 23.62 5.07 -9.07
N TRP A 64 23.62 5.49 -7.80
CA TRP A 64 22.47 5.44 -6.87
C TRP A 64 21.11 5.94 -7.43
N ARG A 65 21.13 6.77 -8.47
CA ARG A 65 19.95 7.34 -9.13
C ARG A 65 19.09 6.27 -9.82
N TRP A 66 19.67 5.14 -10.23
CA TRP A 66 18.93 4.06 -10.87
C TRP A 66 17.93 3.38 -9.93
N CYS A 67 18.15 3.42 -8.62
CA CYS A 67 17.18 2.96 -7.64
C CYS A 67 15.84 3.73 -7.72
N PHE A 68 15.87 5.01 -8.10
CA PHE A 68 14.65 5.81 -8.30
C PHE A 68 14.05 5.60 -9.69
N TYR A 69 14.89 5.49 -10.73
CA TYR A 69 14.41 5.28 -12.10
C TYR A 69 13.72 3.94 -12.32
N ILE A 70 14.03 2.89 -11.56
CA ILE A 70 13.34 1.59 -11.69
C ILE A 70 11.95 1.64 -11.06
N ASN A 71 11.77 2.42 -9.98
CA ASN A 71 10.48 2.54 -9.32
C ASN A 71 9.46 3.33 -10.15
N LEU A 72 9.89 4.35 -10.91
CA LEU A 72 8.99 5.17 -11.75
C LEU A 72 8.17 4.37 -12.79
N PRO A 73 8.77 3.54 -13.67
CA PRO A 73 8.02 2.79 -14.68
C PRO A 73 7.14 1.71 -14.05
N ILE A 74 7.60 1.08 -12.97
CA ILE A 74 6.80 0.07 -12.24
C ILE A 74 5.58 0.74 -11.60
N GLY A 75 5.79 1.86 -10.89
CA GLY A 75 4.71 2.65 -10.29
C GLY A 75 3.74 3.20 -11.34
N GLY A 76 4.26 3.67 -12.47
CA GLY A 76 3.45 4.12 -13.61
C GLY A 76 2.60 3.01 -14.20
N LEU A 77 3.16 1.81 -14.37
CA LEU A 77 2.43 0.66 -14.90
C LEU A 77 1.32 0.18 -13.94
N VAL A 78 1.59 0.20 -12.63
CA VAL A 78 0.57 -0.07 -11.60
C VAL A 78 -0.53 0.99 -11.60
N ALA A 79 -0.17 2.28 -11.72
CA ALA A 79 -1.13 3.37 -11.80
C ALA A 79 -2.02 3.26 -13.06
N ILE A 80 -1.44 2.93 -14.21
CA ILE A 80 -2.18 2.69 -15.46
C ILE A 80 -3.13 1.49 -15.27
N GLY A 81 -2.65 0.40 -14.65
CA GLY A 81 -3.48 -0.76 -14.34
C GLY A 81 -4.68 -0.41 -13.45
N LEU A 82 -4.47 0.40 -12.41
CA LEU A 82 -5.53 0.89 -11.52
C LEU A 82 -6.54 1.79 -12.24
N VAL A 83 -6.10 2.60 -13.21
CA VAL A 83 -7.00 3.47 -14.00
C VAL A 83 -7.81 2.68 -15.02
N LEU A 84 -7.22 1.65 -15.64
CA LEU A 84 -7.87 0.83 -16.65
C LEU A 84 -8.80 -0.24 -16.06
N VAL A 85 -8.50 -0.74 -14.86
CA VAL A 85 -9.34 -1.73 -14.18
C VAL A 85 -10.50 -1.01 -13.50
N GLN A 86 -11.70 -1.12 -14.08
CA GLN A 86 -12.94 -0.73 -13.40
C GLN A 86 -13.17 -1.66 -12.20
N ILE A 87 -12.79 -1.20 -11.02
CA ILE A 87 -13.09 -1.87 -9.76
C ILE A 87 -14.61 -1.74 -9.55
N PRO A 88 -15.38 -2.85 -9.50
CA PRO A 88 -16.81 -2.79 -9.24
C PRO A 88 -17.07 -2.05 -7.92
N ASN A 89 -17.98 -1.08 -8.00
CA ASN A 89 -18.30 -0.09 -6.95
C ASN A 89 -18.23 -0.66 -5.53
N SER A 90 -17.11 -0.37 -4.85
CA SER A 90 -17.10 -0.38 -3.40
C SER A 90 -17.73 0.94 -2.95
N HIS A 91 -18.75 0.84 -2.10
CA HIS A 91 -19.50 1.94 -1.51
C HIS A 91 -18.56 3.08 -1.09
N GLN A 92 -18.40 4.12 -1.91
CA GLN A 92 -17.53 5.24 -1.61
C GLN A 92 -18.13 5.98 -0.40
N PRO A 93 -17.46 6.02 0.78
CA PRO A 93 -17.91 6.90 1.84
C PRO A 93 -17.72 8.33 1.33
N ARG A 94 -18.80 9.13 1.35
CA ARG A 94 -18.73 10.56 1.00
C ARG A 94 -17.63 11.21 1.84
N ALA A 95 -16.85 12.13 1.25
CA ALA A 95 -15.72 12.78 1.93
C ALA A 95 -16.10 13.41 3.29
N GLY A 96 -17.35 13.86 3.45
CA GLY A 96 -17.87 14.35 4.74
C GLY A 96 -17.96 13.28 5.84
N THR A 97 -18.15 12.01 5.48
CA THR A 97 -18.23 10.87 6.41
C THR A 97 -16.85 10.43 6.90
N ILE A 98 -15.74 10.84 6.25
CA ILE A 98 -14.38 10.44 6.65
C ILE A 98 -13.98 11.12 7.96
N LEU A 99 -14.21 12.43 8.09
CA LEU A 99 -13.95 13.19 9.32
C LEU A 99 -14.86 12.73 10.46
N GLU A 100 -16.14 12.52 10.16
CA GLU A 100 -17.12 12.03 11.13
C GLU A 100 -16.81 10.59 11.57
N THR A 101 -16.44 9.69 10.66
CA THR A 101 -16.03 8.33 10.99
C THR A 101 -14.70 8.30 11.75
N LEU A 102 -13.75 9.19 11.42
CA LEU A 102 -12.51 9.34 12.19
C LEU A 102 -12.78 9.79 13.63
N LEU A 103 -13.67 10.76 13.84
CA LEU A 103 -13.95 11.26 15.19
C LEU A 103 -14.88 10.35 15.99
N THR A 104 -15.81 9.64 15.35
CA THR A 104 -16.81 8.81 16.02
C THR A 104 -16.40 7.34 16.15
N LYS A 105 -15.56 6.81 15.23
CA LYS A 105 -15.14 5.39 15.25
C LYS A 105 -13.65 5.18 15.53
N LEU A 106 -12.79 6.19 15.39
CA LEU A 106 -11.39 6.05 15.79
C LEU A 106 -11.28 6.33 17.28
N ASP A 107 -10.96 5.29 18.06
CA ASP A 107 -10.60 5.47 19.46
C ASP A 107 -9.24 6.17 19.53
N ILE A 108 -9.28 7.52 19.63
CA ILE A 108 -8.09 8.38 19.65
C ILE A 108 -7.19 8.03 20.84
N ILE A 109 -7.77 7.60 21.97
CA ILE A 109 -7.03 7.26 23.18
C ILE A 109 -6.31 5.92 22.97
N GLY A 110 -7.01 4.91 22.46
CA GLY A 110 -6.40 3.63 22.10
C GLY A 110 -5.30 3.79 21.05
N PHE A 111 -5.54 4.61 20.01
CA PHE A 111 -4.56 4.91 18.98
C PHE A 111 -3.32 5.63 19.53
N ALA A 112 -3.50 6.62 20.41
CA ALA A 112 -2.39 7.37 21.00
C ALA A 112 -1.49 6.51 21.92
N ILE A 113 -2.04 5.47 22.56
CA ILE A 113 -1.29 4.55 23.41
C ILE A 113 -0.61 3.44 22.58
N PHE A 114 -1.26 2.94 21.53
CA PHE A 114 -0.71 1.88 20.69
C PHE A 114 0.26 2.36 19.61
N ALA A 115 0.04 3.53 19.01
CA ALA A 115 0.90 4.03 17.94
C ALA A 115 2.39 4.16 18.33
N PRO A 116 2.75 4.60 19.56
CA PRO A 116 4.14 4.58 20.02
C PRO A 116 4.69 3.17 20.32
N SER A 117 3.81 2.17 20.49
CA SER A 117 4.20 0.80 20.85
C SER A 117 4.52 -0.08 19.63
N VAL A 118 4.15 0.37 18.43
CA VAL A 118 4.27 -0.39 17.16
C VAL A 118 5.50 0.07 16.34
N ILE A 119 6.14 1.17 16.73
CA ILE A 119 7.38 1.71 16.13
C ILE A 119 8.58 1.27 16.96
#